data_AF-A0A4R9K1I5-F1
#
_entry.id   AF-A0A4R9K1I5-F1
#
_cell.length_a   1.000
_cell.length_b   1.000
_cell.length_c   1.000
_cell.angle_alpha   90.00
_cell.angle_beta   90.00
_cell.angle_gamma   90.00
#
_symmetry.space_group_name_H-M   'P 1'
#
loop_
_entity.id
_entity.type
_entity.pdbx_description
1 polymer ?
#
loop_
_entity_poly.entity_id
_entity_poly.type
_entity_poly.pdbx_seq_one_letter_code
_entity_poly.pdbx_strand_id
1 'polypeptide(L)'
;MTGEYGPQSDEDQFVLTGEAEKYLEDSGYHPVCQVCKKHVPLKKLNWDEQKIHESLEFKCHGKGLKFHFFEKKVFKVEELI
;
A
#
# COMPACT_ATOMS: atom_id res chain seq x y z
N MET A 1 -15.76 15.75 -16.49
CA MET A 1 -15.03 14.54 -16.06
C MET A 1 -14.90 14.61 -14.56
N THR A 2 -15.91 14.14 -13.83
CA THR A 2 -15.90 14.06 -12.37
C THR A 2 -15.20 12.76 -12.01
N GLY A 3 -13.98 12.84 -11.50
CA GLY A 3 -13.31 11.68 -10.91
C GLY A 3 -14.06 11.32 -9.63
N GLU A 4 -14.94 10.33 -9.73
CA GLU A 4 -15.59 9.72 -8.56
C GLU A 4 -14.51 8.98 -7.77
N TYR A 5 -14.03 9.59 -6.69
CA TYR A 5 -13.37 8.86 -5.62
C TYR A 5 -14.46 8.08 -4.90
N GLY A 6 -14.79 6.89 -5.40
CA GLY A 6 -15.63 5.95 -4.68
C GLY A 6 -14.99 5.64 -3.33
N PRO A 7 -15.78 5.42 -2.25
CA PRO A 7 -15.23 4.86 -1.02
C PRO A 7 -14.51 3.57 -1.41
N GLN A 8 -13.22 3.44 -1.08
CA GLN A 8 -12.53 2.17 -1.22
C GLN A 8 -13.33 1.16 -0.40
N SER A 9 -14.01 0.23 -1.06
CA SER A 9 -14.62 -0.90 -0.37
C SER A 9 -13.46 -1.66 0.26
N ASP A 10 -13.52 -1.90 1.58
CA ASP A 10 -12.57 -2.77 2.30
C ASP A 10 -12.42 -4.16 1.62
N GLU A 11 -13.36 -4.53 0.75
CA GLU A 11 -13.38 -5.76 -0.04
C GLU A 11 -12.28 -5.86 -1.12
N ASP A 12 -11.80 -4.73 -1.67
CA ASP A 12 -10.75 -4.73 -2.71
C ASP A 12 -9.33 -4.62 -2.14
N GLN A 13 -9.20 -4.28 -0.85
CA GLN A 13 -7.93 -4.07 -0.19
C GLN A 13 -7.30 -5.40 0.24
N PHE A 14 -6.40 -5.94 -0.57
CA PHE A 14 -5.72 -7.21 -0.29
C PHE A 14 -4.48 -7.09 0.63
N VAL A 15 -4.03 -5.87 0.96
CA VAL A 15 -2.99 -5.59 1.97
C VAL A 15 -3.57 -4.62 2.99
N LEU A 16 -3.54 -4.95 4.28
CA LEU A 16 -4.06 -4.05 5.31
C LEU A 16 -3.14 -2.85 5.51
N THR A 17 -3.71 -1.70 5.83
CA THR A 17 -2.98 -0.46 6.13
C THR A 17 -1.91 -0.67 7.20
N GLY A 18 -2.26 -1.32 8.32
CA GLY A 18 -1.30 -1.59 9.39
C GLY A 18 -0.15 -2.53 8.99
N GLU A 19 -0.35 -3.41 8.00
CA GLU A 19 0.74 -4.23 7.47
C GLU A 19 1.71 -3.41 6.62
N ALA A 20 1.18 -2.45 5.85
CA ALA A 20 1.98 -1.54 5.05
C ALA A 20 2.78 -0.56 5.93
N GLU A 21 2.19 -0.08 7.03
CA GLU A 21 2.88 0.75 8.04
C GLU A 21 3.96 -0.05 8.77
N LYS A 22 3.67 -1.28 9.18
CA LYS A 22 4.65 -2.16 9.83
C LYS A 22 5.86 -2.45 8.95
N TYR A 23 5.67 -2.56 7.63
CA TYR A 23 6.78 -2.68 6.68
C TYR A 23 7.74 -1.47 6.72
N LEU A 24 7.23 -0.25 6.95
CA LEU A 24 8.09 0.95 7.08
C LEU A 24 8.85 0.99 8.40
N GLU A 25 8.31 0.37 9.44
CA GLU A 25 8.99 0.25 10.74
C GLU A 25 10.04 -0.86 10.73
N ASP A 26 9.75 -1.97 10.05
CA ASP A 26 10.62 -3.15 9.93
C ASP A 26 10.64 -3.65 8.48
N SER A 27 11.76 -3.38 7.79
CA SER A 27 11.95 -3.84 6.41
C SER A 27 12.10 -5.36 6.26
N GLY A 28 12.23 -6.10 7.38
CA GLY A 28 12.14 -7.56 7.41
C GLY A 28 10.71 -8.09 7.40
N TYR A 29 9.73 -7.27 7.79
CA TYR A 29 8.31 -7.60 7.66
C TYR A 29 7.92 -7.65 6.18
N HIS A 30 7.08 -8.60 5.79
CA HIS A 30 6.57 -8.71 4.42
C HIS A 30 5.05 -8.89 4.47
N PRO A 31 4.26 -7.94 3.96
CA PRO A 31 2.81 -8.02 3.98
C PRO A 31 2.29 -9.26 3.24
N VAL A 32 1.22 -9.83 3.79
CA VAL A 32 0.56 -11.02 3.25
C VAL A 32 -0.75 -10.60 2.57
N CYS A 33 -1.02 -11.15 1.40
CA CYS A 33 -2.30 -10.96 0.73
C CYS A 33 -3.43 -11.56 1.58
N GLN A 34 -4.42 -10.75 1.94
CA GLN A 34 -5.56 -11.22 2.72
C GLN A 34 -6.43 -12.26 1.99
N VAL A 35 -6.34 -12.34 0.65
CA VAL A 35 -7.08 -13.28 -0.19
C VAL A 35 -6.34 -14.61 -0.34
N CYS A 36 -5.12 -14.63 -0.90
CA CYS A 36 -4.40 -15.89 -1.16
C CYS A 36 -3.39 -16.30 -0.08
N LYS A 37 -3.21 -15.48 0.96
CA LYS A 37 -2.28 -15.73 2.08
C LYS A 37 -0.81 -15.90 1.67
N LYS A 38 -0.41 -15.35 0.51
CA LYS A 38 0.99 -15.32 0.02
C LYS A 38 1.63 -13.96 0.28
N HIS A 39 2.95 -13.92 0.44
CA HIS A 39 3.70 -12.67 0.46
C HIS A 39 3.48 -11.87 -0.82
N VAL A 40 3.25 -10.57 -0.65
CA VAL A 40 2.93 -9.69 -1.76
C VAL A 40 4.20 -9.05 -2.31
N PRO A 41 4.47 -9.17 -3.63
CA PRO A 41 5.52 -8.40 -4.27
C PRO A 41 5.35 -6.91 -4.01
N LEU A 42 6.43 -6.29 -3.53
CA LEU A 42 6.49 -4.89 -3.16
C LEU A 42 7.47 -4.14 -4.04
N LYS A 43 7.11 -2.92 -4.45
CA LYS A 43 8.01 -1.94 -5.05
C LYS A 43 7.99 -0.63 -4.26
N LYS A 44 9.17 -0.13 -3.87
CA LYS A 44 9.35 1.22 -3.33
C LYS A 44 9.41 2.21 -4.49
N LEU A 45 8.57 3.25 -4.49
CA LEU A 45 8.53 4.22 -5.59
C LEU A 45 9.22 5.54 -5.24
N ASN A 46 8.81 6.15 -4.12
CA ASN A 46 9.35 7.44 -3.70
C ASN A 46 9.91 7.30 -2.30
N TRP A 47 11.17 7.69 -2.15
CA TRP A 47 11.85 7.77 -0.87
C TRP A 47 12.49 9.15 -0.82
N ASP A 48 11.81 10.09 -0.18
CA ASP A 48 12.42 11.38 0.12
C ASP A 48 13.56 11.17 1.14
N GLU A 49 14.68 11.90 1.01
CA GLU A 49 15.82 11.75 1.94
C GLU A 49 15.43 12.07 3.39
N GLN A 50 14.43 12.94 3.58
CA GLN A 50 13.89 13.30 4.89
C GLN A 50 12.80 12.30 5.34
N LYS A 51 12.41 11.33 4.51
CA LYS A 51 11.38 10.30 4.75
C LYS A 51 10.02 10.88 5.17
N ILE A 52 9.75 12.11 4.76
CA ILE A 52 8.48 12.77 5.08
C ILE A 52 7.37 12.19 4.20
N HIS A 53 7.69 11.90 2.93
CA HIS A 53 6.77 11.31 1.97
C HIS A 53 7.36 10.03 1.37
N GLU A 54 6.68 8.91 1.58
CA GLU A 54 7.05 7.62 1.02
C GLU A 54 5.87 7.01 0.26
N SER A 55 6.15 6.17 -0.74
CA SER A 55 5.09 5.35 -1.33
C SER A 55 5.54 3.93 -1.66
N LEU A 56 4.64 2.99 -1.37
CA LEU A 56 4.81 1.56 -1.56
C LEU A 56 3.74 1.03 -2.52
N GLU A 57 4.15 0.25 -3.50
CA GLU A 57 3.24 -0.46 -4.38
C GLU A 57 3.24 -1.95 -4.07
N PHE A 58 2.06 -2.50 -3.87
CA PHE A 58 1.79 -3.92 -3.68
C PHE A 58 1.02 -4.45 -4.87
N LYS A 59 1.38 -5.63 -5.39
CA LYS A 59 0.67 -6.24 -6.53
C LYS A 59 0.26 -7.68 -6.22
N CYS A 60 -1.02 -7.99 -6.33
CA CYS A 60 -1.54 -9.34 -6.16
C CYS A 60 -2.79 -9.56 -6.99
N HIS A 61 -3.01 -10.78 -7.49
CA HIS A 61 -4.22 -11.13 -8.27
C HIS A 61 -4.52 -10.22 -9.47
N GLY A 62 -3.49 -9.63 -10.10
CA GLY A 62 -3.68 -8.68 -11.21
C GLY A 62 -4.13 -7.28 -10.76
N LYS A 63 -4.28 -7.03 -9.46
CA LYS A 63 -4.55 -5.72 -8.87
C LYS A 63 -3.27 -5.11 -8.31
N GLY A 64 -3.16 -3.79 -8.37
CA GLY A 64 -2.12 -3.04 -7.67
C GLY A 64 -2.72 -2.11 -6.62
N LEU A 65 -2.05 -1.98 -5.47
CA LEU A 65 -2.36 -1.00 -4.45
C LEU A 65 -1.14 -0.14 -4.21
N LYS A 66 -1.31 1.18 -4.19
CA LYS A 66 -0.26 2.14 -3.84
C LYS A 66 -0.60 2.84 -2.54
N PHE A 67 0.21 2.62 -1.53
CA PHE A 67 0.11 3.26 -0.23
C PHE A 67 1.01 4.49 -0.21
N HIS A 68 0.45 5.62 0.19
CA HIS A 68 1.19 6.86 0.40
C HIS A 68 1.28 7.14 1.88
N PHE A 69 2.49 7.48 2.32
CA PHE A 69 2.83 7.66 3.70
C PHE A 69 3.26 9.10 3.96
N PHE A 70 2.83 9.62 5.10
CA PHE A 70 3.30 10.85 5.69
C PHE A 70 3.71 10.55 7.12
N GLU A 71 4.98 10.83 7.48
CA GLU A 71 5.53 10.48 8.80
C GLU A 71 5.29 9.00 9.17
N LYS A 72 5.53 8.08 8.22
CA LYS A 72 5.31 6.61 8.32
C LYS A 72 3.86 6.15 8.51
N LYS A 73 2.89 7.05 8.52
CA LYS A 73 1.46 6.69 8.57
C LYS A 73 0.84 6.77 7.21
N VAL A 74 -0.04 5.84 6.89
CA VAL A 74 -0.78 5.86 5.63
C VAL A 74 -1.80 6.98 5.70
N PHE A 75 -1.74 7.89 4.73
CA PHE A 75 -2.75 8.95 4.57
C PHE A 75 -3.60 8.77 3.31
N LYS A 76 -3.14 7.94 2.37
CA LYS A 76 -3.86 7.65 1.13
C LYS A 76 -3.50 6.26 0.61
N VAL A 77 -4.49 5.56 0.09
CA VAL A 77 -4.31 4.33 -0.69
C VAL A 77 -4.94 4.56 -2.07
N GLU A 78 -4.26 4.13 -3.13
CA GLU A 78 -4.75 4.19 -4.50
C GLU A 78 -4.78 2.80 -5.10
N GLU A 79 -5.84 2.46 -5.84
CA GLU A 79 -5.86 1.28 -6.69
C GLU A 79 -5.17 1.61 -8.03
N LEU A 80 -4.27 0.74 -8.47
CA LEU A 80 -3.59 0.81 -9.74
C LEU A 80 -4.31 -0.13 -10.72
N ILE A 81 -5.06 0.45 -11.66
CA ILE A 81 -5.80 -0.22 -12.73
C ILE A 81 -4.86 -0.51 -13.90
#